data_AF-A0A938FYR0-F1
#
_entry.id   AF-A0A938FYR0-F1
#
_cell.length_a   1.000
_cell.length_b   1.000
_cell.length_c   1.000
_cell.angle_alpha   90.00
_cell.angle_beta   90.00
_cell.angle_gamma   90.00
#
_symmetry.space_group_name_H-M   'P 1'
#
loop_
_entity.id
_entity.type
_entity.pdbx_description
1 polymer ?
#
loop_
_entity_poly.entity_id
_entity_poly.type
_entity_poly.pdbx_seq_one_letter_code
_entity_poly.pdbx_strand_id
1 'polypeptide(L)' 'MADCRDTITQLYAYLDQMLDDEFRRDIDRHLGDCPDCQGRVEFEFSLKARIRSRAATEPVPADLEQRLRDCLNVDLDAD' A
#
# COMPACT_ATOMS: atom_id res chain seq x y z
N MET A 1 14.69 -12.17 10.40
CA MET A 1 13.38 -12.24 11.09
C MET A 1 13.15 -10.88 11.71
N ALA A 2 12.14 -10.15 11.23
CA ALA A 2 11.83 -8.80 11.71
C ALA A 2 11.30 -8.83 13.15
N ASP A 3 11.65 -7.81 13.93
CA ASP A 3 11.09 -7.59 15.27
C ASP A 3 10.00 -6.49 15.25
N CYS A 4 9.47 -6.16 16.43
CA CYS A 4 8.46 -5.11 16.56
C CYS A 4 9.00 -3.75 16.08
N ARG A 5 10.27 -3.43 16.36
CA ARG A 5 10.87 -2.15 15.98
C ARG A 5 11.00 -2.05 14.47
N ASP A 6 11.49 -3.10 13.82
CA ASP A 6 11.62 -3.17 12.36
C ASP A 6 10.26 -3.05 11.70
N THR A 7 9.26 -3.78 12.20
CA THR A 7 7.87 -3.74 11.71
C THR A 7 7.27 -2.34 11.80
N ILE A 8 7.46 -1.64 12.92
CA ILE A 8 6.95 -0.27 13.09
C ILE A 8 7.72 0.73 12.22
N THR A 9 9.04 0.58 12.12
CA THR A 9 9.87 1.46 11.28
C THR A 9 9.46 1.36 9.81
N GLN A 10 9.08 0.17 9.37
CA GLN A 10 8.82 -0.16 7.96
C GLN A 10 7.33 -0.26 7.65
N LEU A 11 6.48 0.13 8.60
CA LEU A 11 5.03 -0.03 8.54
C LEU A 11 4.41 0.59 7.29
N TYR A 12 4.79 1.83 6.94
CA TYR A 12 4.26 2.49 5.76
C TYR A 12 4.76 1.86 4.46
N ALA A 13 6.04 1.51 4.39
CA ALA A 13 6.60 0.82 3.23
C ALA A 13 5.94 -0.55 3.03
N TYR A 14 5.63 -1.27 4.11
CA TYR A 14 4.85 -2.49 4.08
C TYR A 14 3.43 -2.26 3.53
N LEU A 15 2.71 -1.26 4.07
CA LEU A 15 1.35 -0.91 3.63
C LEU A 15 1.29 -0.46 2.16
N ASP A 16 2.32 0.22 1.68
CA ASP A 16 2.42 0.71 0.30
C ASP A 16 3.06 -0.31 -0.66
N GLN A 17 3.36 -1.52 -0.19
CA GLN A 17 4.00 -2.59 -0.96
C GLN A 17 5.36 -2.18 -1.57
N MET A 18 6.10 -1.34 -0.85
CA MET A 18 7.40 -0.80 -1.25
C MET A 18 8.59 -1.54 -0.61
N LEU A 19 8.33 -2.64 0.09
CA LEU A 19 9.38 -3.50 0.63
C LEU A 19 9.82 -4.52 -0.41
N ASP A 20 11.08 -4.94 -0.32
CA ASP A 20 11.55 -6.12 -1.03
C ASP A 20 10.83 -7.39 -0.52
N ASP A 21 10.84 -8.43 -1.35
CA ASP A 21 10.11 -9.68 -1.08
C ASP A 21 10.60 -10.41 0.18
N GLU A 22 11.90 -10.33 0.48
CA GLU A 22 12.48 -11.01 1.63
C GLU A 22 12.01 -10.37 2.92
N PHE A 23 12.14 -9.05 3.00
CA PHE A 23 11.80 -8.26 4.16
C PHE A 23 10.28 -8.19 4.38
N ARG A 24 9.50 -8.17 3.30
CA ARG A 24 8.04 -8.34 3.37
C ARG A 24 7.66 -9.64 4.07
N ARG A 25 8.23 -10.78 3.68
CA ARG A 25 7.94 -12.09 4.30
C ARG A 25 8.33 -12.13 5.78
N ASP A 26 9.41 -11.45 6.13
CA ASP A 26 9.87 -11.36 7.52
C ASP A 26 8.89 -10.55 8.39
N ILE A 27 8.32 -9.46 7.85
CA ILE A 27 7.24 -8.72 8.52
C ILE A 27 5.95 -9.56 8.56
N ASP A 28 5.56 -10.21 7.47
CA ASP A 28 4.37 -11.09 7.42
C ASP A 28 4.42 -12.14 8.54
N ARG A 29 5.59 -12.77 8.73
CA ARG A 29 5.82 -13.72 9.82
C ARG A 29 5.67 -13.06 11.18
N HIS A 30 6.29 -11.90 11.39
CA HIS A 30 6.19 -11.17 12.66
C HIS A 30 4.72 -10.82 13.00
N LEU A 31 3.95 -10.37 12.01
CA LEU A 31 2.54 -10.03 12.20
C LEU A 31 1.67 -11.25 12.53
N GLY A 32 2.04 -12.45 12.05
CA GLY A 32 1.38 -13.69 12.43
C GLY A 32 1.58 -14.07 13.90
N ASP A 33 2.68 -13.65 14.51
CA ASP A 33 3.08 -14.03 15.87
C ASP A 33 2.89 -12.90 16.90
N CYS A 34 2.66 -11.65 16.47
CA CYS A 34 2.60 -10.47 17.33
C CYS A 34 1.28 -9.68 17.20
N PRO A 35 0.30 -9.91 18.10
CA PRO A 35 -0.99 -9.21 18.09
C PRO A 35 -0.88 -7.68 18.23
N ASP A 36 0.12 -7.18 18.96
CA ASP A 36 0.32 -5.74 19.14
C ASP A 36 0.71 -5.04 17.83
N CYS A 37 1.61 -5.66 17.05
CA CYS A 37 2.00 -5.16 15.75
C CYS A 37 0.88 -5.32 14.72
N GLN A 38 0.14 -6.45 14.77
CA GLN A 38 -1.04 -6.64 13.94
C GLN A 38 -2.08 -5.53 14.15
N GLY A 39 -2.44 -5.23 15.41
CA GLY A 39 -3.39 -4.18 15.72
C GLY A 39 -2.96 -2.78 15.23
N ARG A 40 -1.65 -2.50 15.27
CA ARG A 40 -1.10 -1.24 14.72
C ARG A 40 -1.20 -1.18 13.20
N VAL A 41 -0.89 -2.28 12.50
CA VAL A 41 -1.03 -2.37 11.03
C VAL A 41 -2.49 -2.18 10.62
N GLU A 42 -3.41 -2.87 11.28
CA GLU A 42 -4.84 -2.77 11.00
C GLU A 42 -5.36 -1.34 11.22
N PHE A 43 -4.93 -0.69 12.30
CA PHE A 43 -5.26 0.71 12.57
C PHE A 43 -4.76 1.62 11.43
N GLU A 44 -3.48 1.58 11.09
CA GLU A 44 -2.90 2.43 10.03
C GLU A 44 -3.54 2.16 8.66
N PHE A 45 -3.80 0.89 8.33
CA PHE A 45 -4.52 0.53 7.10
C PHE A 45 -5.91 1.17 7.05
N SER A 46 -6.68 1.05 8.15
CA SER A 46 -8.01 1.64 8.25
C SER A 46 -7.99 3.17 8.18
N LEU A 47 -6.96 3.80 8.74
CA LEU A 47 -6.77 5.25 8.71
C LEU A 47 -6.46 5.73 7.29
N LYS A 48 -5.51 5.09 6.59
CA LYS A 48 -5.19 5.41 5.19
C LYS A 48 -6.41 5.26 4.28
N ALA A 49 -7.21 4.20 4.47
CA ALA A 49 -8.44 3.99 3.72
C ALA A 49 -9.45 5.14 3.94
N ARG A 50 -9.63 5.60 5.19
CA ARG A 50 -10.51 6.74 5.53
C ARG A 50 -10.00 8.07 4.97
N ILE A 51 -8.69 8.29 4.98
CA ILE A 51 -8.10 9.49 4.36
C ILE A 51 -8.35 9.47 2.86
N ARG A 52 -8.07 8.35 2.19
CA ARG A 52 -8.28 8.19 0.75
C ARG A 52 -9.74 8.41 0.36
N SER A 53 -10.69 7.89 1.13
CA SER A 53 -12.12 8.07 0.83
C SER A 53 -12.59 9.53 0.94
N ARG A 54 -11.89 10.36 1.73
CA ARG A 54 -12.20 11.79 1.90
C ARG A 54 -11.40 12.68 0.96
N ALA A 55 -10.21 12.26 0.56
CA ALA A 55 -9.33 13.01 -0.32
C ALA A 55 -9.67 12.83 -1.81
N ALA A 56 -10.55 11.89 -2.17
CA ALA A 56 -10.94 11.57 -3.55
C ALA A 56 -11.86 12.63 -4.22
N THR A 57 -11.65 13.92 -3.92
CA THR A 57 -12.48 15.03 -4.42
C THR A 57 -11.89 15.76 -5.62
N GLU A 58 -10.64 15.47 -6.01
CA GLU A 58 -10.02 16.14 -7.15
C GLU A 58 -10.22 15.32 -8.43
N PRO A 59 -10.96 15.83 -9.42
CA PRO A 59 -11.11 15.17 -10.71
C PRO A 59 -9.75 15.11 -11.41
N VAL A 60 -9.41 13.96 -11.95
CA VAL A 60 -8.24 13.83 -12.83
C VAL A 60 -8.50 14.54 -14.17
N PRO A 61 -7.46 15.03 -14.87
CA PRO A 61 -7.62 15.59 -16.21
C PRO A 61 -8.28 14.58 -17.16
N ALA A 62 -9.25 15.04 -17.96
CA ALA A 62 -10.00 14.17 -18.87
C ALA A 62 -9.11 13.50 -19.95
N ASP A 63 -7.96 14.11 -20.26
CA ASP A 63 -6.96 13.61 -21.20
C ASP A 63 -5.95 12.64 -20.55
N LEU A 64 -5.97 12.47 -19.22
CA LEU A 64 -4.98 11.65 -18.52
C LEU A 64 -5.00 10.20 -18.98
N GLU A 65 -6.19 9.63 -19.20
CA GLU A 65 -6.34 8.26 -19.66
C GLU A 65 -5.71 8.06 -21.05
N GLN A 66 -6.01 8.95 -22.00
CA GLN A 66 -5.41 8.89 -23.33
C GLN A 66 -3.88 9.01 -23.28
N ARG A 67 -3.37 9.94 -22.46
CA ARG A 67 -1.92 10.12 -22.27
C ARG A 67 -1.24 8.88 -21.68
N LEU A 68 -1.92 8.17 -20.79
CA LEU A 68 -1.41 6.91 -20.23
C LEU A 68 -1.39 5.80 -21.29
N ARG A 69 -2.44 5.69 -22.11
CA ARG A 69 -2.48 4.72 -23.23
C ARG A 69 -1.36 4.96 -24.22
N ASP A 70 -1.17 6.21 -24.64
CA ASP A 70 -0.11 6.60 -25.57
C ASP A 70 1.28 6.33 -25.00
N CYS A 71 1.48 6.56 -23.70
CA CYS A 71 2.77 6.39 -23.03
C CYS A 71 3.11 4.91 -22.76
N LEU A 72 2.13 4.12 -22.33
CA LEU A 72 2.33 2.73 -21.92
C LEU A 72 2.15 1.74 -23.08
N ASN A 73 1.63 2.18 -24.24
CA ASN A 73 1.30 1.34 -25.39
C ASN A 73 0.39 0.15 -25.00
N VAL A 74 -0.59 0.43 -24.14
CA VAL A 74 -1.56 -0.56 -23.63
C VAL A 74 -2.97 -0.11 -24.00
N ASP A 75 -3.72 -0.98 -24.66
CA ASP A 75 -5.16 -0.84 -24.80
C ASP A 75 -5.81 -1.23 -23.46
N LEU A 76 -6.15 -0.25 -22.62
CA LEU A 76 -6.81 -0.45 -21.32
C LEU A 76 -8.32 -0.80 -21.46
N ASP A 77 -8.82 -0.95 -22.69
CA ASP A 77 -10.21 -1.35 -23.01
C ASP A 77 -10.38 -2.87 -23.16
N ALA A 78 -9.40 -3.68 -22.77
CA ALA A 78 -9.56 -5.13 -22.73
C ALA A 78 -10.26 -5.53 -21.41
N ASP A 79 -11.52 -5.96 -21.56
CA ASP A 79 -12.44 -6.46 -20.51
C ASP A 79 -11.82 -7.40 -19.45
#